data_AF-A0A3D1GTF3-F1
#
_entry.id   AF-A0A3D1GTF3-F1
#
_cell.length_a   1.000
_cell.length_b   1.000
_cell.length_c   1.000
_cell.angle_alpha   90.00
_cell.angle_beta   90.00
_cell.angle_gamma   90.00
#
_symmetry.space_group_name_H-M   'P 1'
#
loop_
_entity.id
_entity.type
_entity.pdbx_description
1 polymer ?
#
loop_
_entity_poly.entity_id
_entity_poly.type
_entity_poly.pdbx_seq_one_letter_code
_entity_poly.pdbx_strand_id
1 'polypeptide(L)'
;MAGLLWEIARYAAPRGNRSIRNRIVGAFLCLVLAKASNIVTPLLYGWSVDLVNGDNGFSMMVLWYLLGAYALSRLGQQIFSEAKEYLFSRVAQRAVRAAAMTAFTHLHGLSMRFHLDRQTGGLTRAIERGAKGMEFLMTSAAFEVVPLLVEVVFVSALLWALFGYEYAVITFVTVCLYAFFTLKVTEWRMKFRRQMNTADEQAATKAVDSLINYETVKYFNAEAAEADRYNSSMRAYEDAAVLSRTSLAAVNIGQGAIIALGLVLIMGIAGHDIQKGNLSVGDFVTVNTYLLQLY
;
A
#
# COMPACT_ATOMS: atom_id res chain seq x y z
N MET A 1 -18.43 3.50 0.97
CA MET A 1 -17.39 2.44 0.87
C MET A 1 -17.89 1.07 1.33
N ALA A 2 -18.46 0.93 2.53
CA ALA A 2 -18.92 -0.35 3.08
C ALA A 2 -19.95 -1.11 2.21
N GLY A 3 -20.91 -0.40 1.60
CA GLY A 3 -21.91 -1.02 0.70
C GLY A 3 -21.31 -1.61 -0.59
N LEU A 4 -20.31 -0.95 -1.17
CA LEU A 4 -19.61 -1.40 -2.37
C LEU A 4 -18.77 -2.65 -2.08
N LEU A 5 -18.07 -2.66 -0.93
CA LEU A 5 -17.33 -3.84 -0.47
C LEU A 5 -18.25 -5.03 -0.18
N TRP A 6 -19.45 -4.78 0.33
CA TRP A 6 -20.45 -5.81 0.57
C TRP A 6 -21.02 -6.40 -0.73
N GLU A 7 -21.26 -5.59 -1.75
CA GLU A 7 -21.67 -6.07 -3.07
C GLU A 7 -20.56 -6.87 -3.77
N ILE A 8 -19.31 -6.40 -3.68
CA ILE A 8 -18.16 -7.12 -4.22
C ILE A 8 -17.94 -8.44 -3.46
N ALA A 9 -18.15 -8.45 -2.13
CA ALA A 9 -18.10 -9.68 -1.33
C ALA A 9 -19.19 -10.68 -1.72
N ARG A 10 -20.39 -10.22 -2.12
CA ARG A 10 -21.45 -11.09 -2.67
C ARG A 10 -21.06 -11.70 -4.02
N TYR A 11 -20.36 -10.96 -4.87
CA TYR A 11 -19.80 -11.48 -6.13
C TYR A 11 -18.66 -12.48 -5.89
N ALA A 12 -17.81 -12.26 -4.90
CA ALA A 12 -16.69 -13.14 -4.56
C ALA A 12 -17.12 -14.45 -3.88
N ALA A 13 -18.14 -14.39 -3.03
CA ALA A 13 -18.66 -15.51 -2.25
C ALA A 13 -20.14 -15.78 -2.53
N PRO A 14 -20.49 -16.41 -3.67
CA PRO A 14 -21.86 -16.87 -3.90
C PRO A 14 -22.28 -17.82 -2.78
N ARG A 15 -23.47 -17.57 -2.20
CA ARG A 15 -24.05 -18.36 -1.12
C ARG A 15 -24.03 -19.85 -1.50
N GLY A 16 -23.25 -20.66 -0.78
CA GLY A 16 -23.22 -22.13 -0.95
C GLY A 16 -21.83 -22.78 -1.05
N ASN A 17 -20.77 -22.04 -1.41
CA ASN A 17 -19.43 -22.65 -1.57
C ASN A 17 -18.61 -22.63 -0.26
N ARG A 18 -18.66 -23.74 0.51
CA ARG A 18 -17.92 -23.89 1.78
C ARG A 18 -16.41 -23.73 1.62
N SER A 19 -15.82 -24.11 0.48
CA SER A 19 -14.38 -23.97 0.23
C SER A 19 -13.91 -22.51 0.22
N ILE A 20 -14.70 -21.61 -0.38
CA ILE A 20 -14.38 -20.18 -0.42
C ILE A 20 -14.52 -19.55 0.96
N ARG A 21 -15.59 -19.89 1.68
CA ARG A 21 -15.79 -19.39 3.04
C ARG A 21 -14.61 -19.76 3.94
N ASN A 22 -14.14 -21.00 3.86
CA ASN A 22 -12.98 -21.46 4.64
C ASN A 22 -11.69 -20.73 4.25
N ARG A 23 -11.47 -20.44 2.97
CA ARG A 23 -10.32 -19.64 2.50
C ARG A 23 -10.36 -18.20 3.01
N ILE A 24 -11.54 -17.57 3.01
CA ILE A 24 -11.72 -16.22 3.54
C ILE A 24 -11.41 -16.20 5.04
N VAL A 25 -12.01 -17.11 5.82
CA VAL A 25 -11.77 -17.21 7.26
C VAL A 25 -10.29 -17.49 7.56
N GLY A 26 -9.67 -18.41 6.81
CA GLY A 26 -8.24 -18.69 6.92
C GLY A 26 -7.36 -17.48 6.63
N ALA A 27 -7.68 -16.70 5.58
CA ALA A 27 -6.95 -15.48 5.26
C ALA A 27 -7.06 -14.42 6.37
N PHE A 28 -8.26 -14.22 6.94
CA PHE A 28 -8.44 -13.32 8.08
C PHE A 28 -7.71 -13.81 9.34
N LEU A 29 -7.68 -15.11 9.61
CA LEU A 29 -6.93 -15.67 10.72
C LEU A 29 -5.42 -15.46 10.53
N CYS A 30 -4.89 -15.71 9.33
CA CYS A 30 -3.51 -15.40 8.99
C CYS A 30 -3.20 -13.90 9.10
N LEU A 31 -4.12 -13.02 8.70
CA LEU A 31 -3.97 -11.57 8.89
C LEU A 31 -3.80 -11.20 10.38
N VAL A 32 -4.66 -11.73 11.24
CA VAL A 32 -4.60 -11.45 12.69
C VAL A 32 -3.30 -11.99 13.29
N LEU A 33 -2.89 -13.20 12.92
CA LEU A 33 -1.62 -13.77 13.38
C LEU A 33 -0.41 -12.96 12.88
N ALA A 34 -0.42 -12.51 11.62
CA ALA A 34 0.65 -11.67 11.08
C ALA A 34 0.78 -10.36 11.87
N LYS A 35 -0.34 -9.70 12.18
CA LYS A 35 -0.35 -8.45 12.95
C LYS A 35 0.03 -8.68 14.42
N ALA A 36 -0.43 -9.76 15.04
CA ALA A 36 -0.01 -10.13 16.39
C ALA A 36 1.51 -10.38 16.45
N SER A 37 2.08 -11.10 15.48
CA SER A 37 3.53 -11.28 15.38
C SER A 37 4.27 -9.96 15.17
N ASN A 38 3.74 -9.05 14.34
CA ASN A 38 4.33 -7.73 14.15
C ASN A 38 4.41 -6.97 15.49
N ILE A 39 3.31 -6.96 16.24
CA ILE A 39 3.21 -6.28 17.53
C ILE A 39 4.14 -6.88 18.59
N VAL A 40 4.34 -8.19 18.62
CA VAL A 40 5.21 -8.83 19.64
C VAL A 40 6.70 -8.60 19.35
N THR A 41 7.07 -8.40 18.08
CA THR A 41 8.47 -8.34 17.64
C THR A 41 9.30 -7.24 18.34
N PRO A 42 8.82 -5.99 18.49
CA PRO A 42 9.52 -4.93 19.24
C PRO A 42 9.74 -5.22 20.72
N LEU A 43 8.82 -5.94 21.38
CA LEU A 43 8.95 -6.28 22.80
C LEU A 43 10.07 -7.28 23.01
N LEU A 44 10.13 -8.31 22.16
CA LEU A 44 11.21 -9.30 22.20
C LEU A 44 12.57 -8.65 21.97
N TYR A 45 12.63 -7.65 21.08
CA TYR A 45 13.85 -6.89 20.85
C TYR A 45 14.24 -6.04 22.07
N GLY A 46 13.30 -5.32 22.67
CA GLY A 46 13.54 -4.55 23.90
C GLY A 46 14.01 -5.41 25.06
N TRP A 47 13.34 -6.54 25.32
CA TRP A 47 13.75 -7.48 26.36
C TRP A 47 15.13 -8.08 26.12
N SER A 48 15.53 -8.27 24.86
CA SER A 48 16.88 -8.72 24.52
C SER A 48 17.92 -7.67 24.88
N VAL A 49 17.61 -6.38 24.64
CA VAL A 49 18.49 -5.25 25.00
C VAL A 49 18.60 -5.12 26.51
N ASP A 50 17.48 -5.21 27.24
CA ASP A 50 17.47 -5.14 28.70
C ASP A 50 18.25 -6.27 29.36
N LEU A 51 18.15 -7.48 28.80
CA LEU A 51 18.92 -8.62 29.30
C LEU A 51 20.43 -8.37 29.20
N VAL A 52 20.89 -7.78 28.10
CA VAL A 52 22.32 -7.50 27.87
C VAL A 52 22.81 -6.32 28.72
N ASN A 53 21.94 -5.34 28.97
CA ASN A 53 22.28 -4.15 29.74
C ASN A 53 22.20 -4.34 31.28
N GLY A 54 21.85 -5.54 31.76
CA GLY A 54 21.73 -5.83 33.19
C GLY A 54 23.10 -5.94 33.90
N ASP A 55 23.20 -5.33 35.08
CA ASP A 55 24.46 -5.22 35.86
C ASP A 55 25.01 -6.56 36.40
N ASN A 56 24.17 -7.60 36.51
CA ASN A 56 24.53 -8.86 37.18
C ASN A 56 25.07 -9.96 36.25
N GLY A 57 25.46 -9.60 35.02
CA GLY A 57 25.79 -10.57 33.98
C GLY A 57 24.54 -11.28 33.45
N PHE A 58 24.59 -11.74 32.20
CA PHE A 58 23.43 -12.33 31.53
C PHE A 58 23.70 -13.78 31.09
N SER A 59 22.63 -14.58 31.08
CA SER A 59 22.70 -15.94 30.53
C SER A 59 22.66 -15.88 29.01
N MET A 60 23.74 -16.30 28.36
CA MET A 60 23.82 -16.42 26.90
C MET A 60 22.71 -17.32 26.35
N MET A 61 22.29 -18.32 27.12
CA MET A 61 21.21 -19.23 26.73
C MET A 61 19.86 -18.50 26.64
N VAL A 62 19.54 -17.65 27.62
CA VAL A 62 18.31 -16.85 27.62
C VAL A 62 18.32 -15.83 26.47
N LEU A 63 19.48 -15.22 26.20
CA LEU A 63 19.63 -14.32 25.06
C LEU A 63 19.35 -15.04 23.73
N TRP A 64 19.90 -16.25 23.52
CA TRP A 64 19.62 -17.04 22.32
C TRP A 64 18.14 -17.42 22.20
N TYR A 65 17.45 -17.70 23.31
CA TYR A 65 16.00 -17.92 23.28
C TYR A 65 15.22 -16.67 22.88
N LEU A 66 15.56 -15.50 23.42
CA LEU A 66 14.91 -14.23 23.05
C LEU A 66 15.18 -13.86 21.58
N LEU A 67 16.43 -13.98 21.12
CA LEU A 67 16.79 -13.73 19.73
C LEU A 67 16.13 -14.75 18.79
N GLY A 68 16.05 -16.02 19.19
CA GLY A 68 15.32 -17.06 18.47
C GLY A 68 13.83 -16.75 18.37
N ALA A 69 13.21 -16.32 19.47
CA ALA A 69 11.81 -15.90 19.49
C ALA A 69 11.58 -14.64 18.63
N TYR A 70 12.47 -13.66 18.68
CA TYR A 70 12.43 -12.47 17.83
C TYR A 70 12.50 -12.84 16.35
N ALA A 71 13.47 -13.68 15.97
CA ALA A 71 13.62 -14.15 14.60
C ALA A 71 12.39 -14.96 14.15
N LEU A 72 11.86 -15.84 15.00
CA LEU A 72 10.68 -16.64 14.71
C LEU A 72 9.42 -15.77 14.60
N SER A 73 9.28 -14.73 15.43
CA SER A 73 8.17 -13.78 15.35
C SER A 73 8.21 -13.00 14.03
N ARG A 74 9.40 -12.53 13.64
CA ARG A 74 9.60 -11.81 12.37
C ARG A 74 9.36 -12.71 11.16
N LEU A 75 9.85 -13.95 11.18
CA LEU A 75 9.55 -14.94 10.15
C LEU A 75 8.06 -15.31 10.13
N GLY A 76 7.44 -15.46 11.30
CA GLY A 76 6.02 -15.73 11.47
C GLY A 76 5.16 -14.64 10.84
N GLN A 77 5.48 -13.36 11.09
CA GLN A 77 4.82 -12.23 10.43
C GLN A 77 4.86 -12.36 8.90
N GLN A 78 6.03 -12.66 8.32
CA GLN A 78 6.17 -12.83 6.87
C GLN A 78 5.36 -14.04 6.37
N ILE A 79 5.50 -15.20 7.03
CA ILE A 79 4.80 -16.44 6.64
C ILE A 79 3.29 -16.24 6.68
N PHE A 80 2.75 -15.64 7.74
CA PHE A 80 1.32 -15.40 7.86
C PHE A 80 0.82 -14.34 6.87
N SER A 81 1.63 -13.31 6.57
CA SER A 81 1.30 -12.32 5.54
C SER A 81 1.18 -12.97 4.15
N GLU A 82 2.15 -13.82 3.78
CA GLU A 82 2.14 -14.55 2.50
C GLU A 82 1.05 -15.63 2.47
N ALA A 83 0.81 -16.32 3.58
CA ALA A 83 -0.25 -17.33 3.69
C ALA A 83 -1.64 -16.69 3.51
N LYS A 84 -1.86 -15.50 4.10
CA LYS A 84 -3.07 -14.71 3.86
C LYS A 84 -3.24 -14.43 2.37
N GLU A 85 -2.20 -13.95 1.69
CA GLU A 85 -2.25 -13.60 0.27
C GLU A 85 -2.52 -14.83 -0.61
N TYR A 86 -1.82 -15.94 -0.33
CA TYR A 86 -2.03 -17.21 -1.00
C TYR A 86 -3.48 -17.70 -0.87
N LEU A 87 -4.05 -17.67 0.34
CA LEU A 87 -5.43 -18.10 0.59
C LEU A 87 -6.45 -17.20 -0.11
N PHE A 88 -6.22 -15.88 -0.09
CA PHE A 88 -7.14 -14.88 -0.63
C PHE A 88 -7.08 -14.74 -2.15
N SER A 89 -5.92 -14.95 -2.79
CA SER A 89 -5.73 -14.80 -4.24
C SER A 89 -6.80 -15.54 -5.07
N ARG A 90 -7.15 -16.77 -4.68
CA ARG A 90 -8.18 -17.58 -5.34
C ARG A 90 -9.59 -17.00 -5.18
N VAL A 91 -9.86 -16.31 -4.08
CA VAL A 91 -11.14 -15.62 -3.83
C VAL A 91 -11.22 -14.37 -4.69
N ALA A 92 -10.17 -13.54 -4.68
CA ALA A 92 -10.08 -12.33 -5.48
C ALA A 92 -10.21 -12.64 -6.99
N GLN A 93 -9.40 -13.57 -7.51
CA GLN A 93 -9.43 -13.95 -8.92
C GLN A 93 -10.77 -14.56 -9.36
N ARG A 94 -11.47 -15.26 -8.46
CA ARG A 94 -12.84 -15.73 -8.76
C ARG A 94 -13.81 -14.56 -8.89
N ALA A 95 -13.70 -13.55 -8.05
CA ALA A 95 -14.53 -12.35 -8.11
C ALA A 95 -14.30 -11.60 -9.45
N VAL A 96 -13.03 -11.42 -9.84
CA VAL A 96 -12.64 -10.83 -11.13
C VAL A 96 -13.27 -11.61 -12.29
N ARG A 97 -13.11 -12.94 -12.30
CA ARG A 97 -13.69 -13.80 -13.34
C ARG A 97 -15.21 -13.70 -13.40
N ALA A 98 -15.88 -13.73 -12.24
CA ALA A 98 -17.33 -13.66 -12.17
C ALA A 98 -17.85 -12.31 -12.71
N ALA A 99 -17.23 -11.20 -12.30
CA ALA A 99 -17.63 -9.89 -12.75
C ALA A 99 -17.34 -9.64 -14.23
N ALA A 100 -16.17 -10.10 -14.72
CA ALA A 100 -15.84 -10.05 -16.14
C ALA A 100 -16.85 -10.85 -16.99
N MET A 101 -17.25 -12.05 -16.52
CA MET A 101 -18.26 -12.87 -17.18
C MET A 101 -19.63 -12.17 -17.18
N THR A 102 -20.07 -11.61 -16.04
CA THR A 102 -21.32 -10.87 -15.96
C THR A 102 -21.34 -9.68 -16.93
N ALA A 103 -20.26 -8.90 -16.99
CA ALA A 103 -20.13 -7.80 -17.93
C ALA A 103 -20.16 -8.30 -19.38
N PHE A 104 -19.42 -9.36 -19.70
CA PHE A 104 -19.38 -9.94 -21.04
C PHE A 104 -20.76 -10.45 -21.51
N THR A 105 -21.48 -11.17 -20.65
CA THR A 105 -22.84 -11.66 -20.94
C THR A 105 -23.83 -10.51 -21.08
N HIS A 106 -23.74 -9.48 -20.23
CA HIS A 106 -24.60 -8.31 -20.34
C HIS A 106 -24.37 -7.58 -21.66
N LEU A 107 -23.11 -7.41 -22.08
CA LEU A 107 -22.80 -6.79 -23.36
C LEU A 107 -23.37 -7.55 -24.54
N HIS A 108 -23.32 -8.88 -24.55
CA HIS A 108 -23.93 -9.68 -25.63
C HIS A 108 -25.45 -9.57 -25.67
N GLY A 109 -26.10 -9.22 -24.56
CA GLY A 109 -27.54 -8.98 -24.49
C GLY A 109 -27.97 -7.58 -24.96
N LEU A 110 -27.04 -6.69 -25.32
CA LEU A 110 -27.36 -5.34 -25.77
C LEU A 110 -27.76 -5.30 -27.24
N SER A 111 -28.53 -4.27 -27.61
CA SER A 111 -29.03 -4.10 -28.98
C SER A 111 -27.90 -3.98 -30.01
N MET A 112 -28.15 -4.42 -31.24
CA MET A 112 -27.20 -4.27 -32.35
C MET A 112 -26.79 -2.80 -32.58
N ARG A 113 -27.70 -1.84 -32.35
CA ARG A 113 -27.40 -0.40 -32.40
C ARG A 113 -26.31 0.00 -31.40
N PHE A 114 -26.35 -0.55 -30.18
CA PHE A 114 -25.31 -0.31 -29.18
C PHE A 114 -23.93 -0.80 -29.66
N HIS A 115 -23.88 -1.94 -30.36
CA HIS A 115 -22.63 -2.48 -30.90
C HIS A 115 -22.10 -1.72 -32.12
N LEU A 116 -22.97 -1.12 -32.94
CA LEU A 116 -22.58 -0.34 -34.11
C LEU A 116 -22.15 1.10 -33.78
N ASP A 117 -22.71 1.71 -32.73
CA ASP A 117 -22.41 3.09 -32.32
C ASP A 117 -21.14 3.23 -31.44
N ARG A 118 -20.48 2.13 -31.03
CA ARG A 118 -19.37 2.17 -30.06
C ARG A 118 -18.10 1.50 -30.57
N GLN A 119 -16.95 2.10 -30.23
CA GLN A 119 -15.64 1.47 -30.40
C GLN A 119 -15.53 0.24 -29.49
N THR A 120 -15.65 -0.96 -30.07
CA THR A 120 -15.55 -2.26 -29.37
C THR A 120 -14.28 -2.40 -28.54
N GLY A 121 -13.16 -1.81 -28.97
CA GLY A 121 -11.88 -1.83 -28.23
C GLY A 121 -11.90 -1.06 -26.90
N GLY A 122 -12.59 0.09 -26.83
CA GLY A 122 -12.70 0.90 -25.60
C GLY A 122 -13.54 0.20 -24.54
N LEU A 123 -14.59 -0.50 -24.97
CA LEU A 123 -15.51 -1.25 -24.12
C LEU A 123 -14.83 -2.47 -23.48
N THR A 124 -14.08 -3.25 -24.27
CA THR A 124 -13.30 -4.39 -23.76
C THR A 124 -12.25 -3.94 -22.74
N ARG A 125 -11.53 -2.84 -23.01
CA ARG A 125 -10.58 -2.25 -22.04
C ARG A 125 -11.25 -1.73 -20.78
N ALA A 126 -12.51 -1.27 -20.85
CA ALA A 126 -13.25 -0.83 -19.68
C ALA A 126 -13.62 -2.00 -18.77
N ILE A 127 -14.05 -3.13 -19.34
CA ILE A 127 -14.32 -4.36 -18.57
C ILE A 127 -13.05 -4.86 -17.90
N GLU A 128 -11.94 -4.97 -18.64
CA GLU A 128 -10.69 -5.49 -18.11
C GLU A 128 -10.18 -4.60 -16.95
N ARG A 129 -10.17 -3.27 -17.16
CA ARG A 129 -9.77 -2.31 -16.11
C ARG A 129 -10.71 -2.34 -14.92
N GLY A 130 -12.02 -2.45 -15.13
CA GLY A 130 -13.01 -2.56 -14.05
C GLY A 130 -12.83 -3.83 -13.23
N ALA A 131 -12.60 -4.97 -13.90
CA ALA A 131 -12.37 -6.25 -13.25
C ALA A 131 -11.08 -6.25 -12.41
N LYS A 132 -9.98 -5.73 -12.95
CA LYS A 132 -8.72 -5.53 -12.20
C LYS A 132 -8.87 -4.51 -11.06
N GLY A 133 -9.66 -3.46 -11.27
CA GLY A 133 -9.98 -2.47 -10.23
C GLY A 133 -10.71 -3.08 -9.04
N MET A 134 -11.62 -4.04 -9.27
CA MET A 134 -12.27 -4.79 -8.19
C MET A 134 -11.28 -5.62 -7.38
N GLU A 135 -10.35 -6.33 -8.04
CA GLU A 135 -9.28 -7.05 -7.34
C GLU A 135 -8.49 -6.13 -6.43
N PHE A 136 -8.02 -5.01 -6.97
CA PHE A 136 -7.27 -4.01 -6.23
C PHE A 136 -8.04 -3.50 -5.01
N LEU A 137 -9.31 -3.11 -5.21
CA LEU A 137 -10.13 -2.60 -4.11
C LEU A 137 -10.40 -3.67 -3.04
N MET A 138 -10.62 -4.92 -3.42
CA MET A 138 -10.81 -6.01 -2.46
C MET A 138 -9.57 -6.24 -1.61
N THR A 139 -8.41 -6.36 -2.25
CA THR A 139 -7.16 -6.67 -1.55
C THR A 139 -6.72 -5.48 -0.70
N SER A 140 -6.64 -4.28 -1.28
CA SER A 140 -6.16 -3.10 -0.57
C SER A 140 -7.11 -2.65 0.54
N ALA A 141 -8.43 -2.60 0.31
CA ALA A 141 -9.33 -2.13 1.36
C ALA A 141 -9.42 -3.13 2.53
N ALA A 142 -9.54 -4.43 2.24
CA ALA A 142 -9.75 -5.44 3.28
C ALA A 142 -8.47 -5.82 4.04
N PHE A 143 -7.31 -5.81 3.39
CA PHE A 143 -6.07 -6.33 3.98
C PHE A 143 -4.96 -5.31 4.19
N GLU A 144 -5.07 -4.11 3.65
CA GLU A 144 -4.07 -3.05 3.86
C GLU A 144 -4.66 -1.93 4.71
N VAL A 145 -5.71 -1.26 4.24
CA VAL A 145 -6.26 -0.06 4.89
C VAL A 145 -6.91 -0.36 6.23
N VAL A 146 -7.84 -1.32 6.29
CA VAL A 146 -8.54 -1.64 7.55
C VAL A 146 -7.56 -2.18 8.62
N PRO A 147 -6.67 -3.15 8.32
CA PRO A 147 -5.72 -3.64 9.31
C PRO A 147 -4.74 -2.56 9.78
N LEU A 148 -4.29 -1.67 8.89
CA LEU A 148 -3.43 -0.55 9.27
C LEU A 148 -4.12 0.37 10.29
N LEU A 149 -5.38 0.74 10.06
CA LEU A 149 -6.12 1.58 11.01
C LEU A 149 -6.29 0.90 12.38
N VAL A 150 -6.59 -0.40 12.38
CA VAL A 150 -6.69 -1.19 13.61
C VAL A 150 -5.33 -1.28 14.32
N GLU A 151 -4.25 -1.50 13.57
CA GLU A 151 -2.87 -1.59 14.09
C GLU A 151 -2.43 -0.27 14.73
N VAL A 152 -2.70 0.87 14.10
CA VAL A 152 -2.39 2.19 14.69
C VAL A 152 -3.11 2.41 16.01
N VAL A 153 -4.40 2.08 16.10
CA VAL A 153 -5.18 2.20 17.34
C VAL A 153 -4.65 1.23 18.40
N PHE A 154 -4.35 -0.01 18.01
CA PHE A 154 -3.86 -1.04 18.93
C PHE A 154 -2.48 -0.70 19.48
N VAL A 155 -1.53 -0.30 18.61
CA VAL A 155 -0.19 0.10 19.04
C VAL A 155 -0.26 1.36 19.91
N SER A 156 -1.10 2.33 19.59
CA SER A 156 -1.29 3.51 20.45
C SER A 156 -1.84 3.12 21.84
N ALA A 157 -2.83 2.21 21.90
CA ALA A 157 -3.35 1.70 23.17
C ALA A 157 -2.29 0.89 23.95
N LEU A 158 -1.46 0.12 23.25
CA LEU A 158 -0.37 -0.65 23.84
C LEU A 158 0.70 0.29 24.44
N LEU A 159 1.12 1.32 23.71
CA LEU A 159 2.05 2.33 24.22
C LEU A 159 1.48 3.06 25.43
N TRP A 160 0.18 3.36 25.43
CA TRP A 160 -0.48 3.94 26.61
C TRP A 160 -0.37 3.00 27.82
N ALA A 161 -0.67 1.71 27.63
CA ALA A 161 -0.64 0.72 28.71
C ALA A 161 0.76 0.44 29.26
N LEU A 162 1.79 0.47 28.40
CA LEU A 162 3.17 0.13 28.79
C LEU A 162 3.99 1.33 29.27
N PHE A 163 3.89 2.46 28.57
CA PHE A 163 4.80 3.60 28.77
C PHE A 163 4.08 4.88 29.22
N GLY A 164 2.75 4.92 29.12
CA GLY A 164 1.93 6.07 29.53
C GLY A 164 1.33 6.84 28.36
N TYR A 165 0.40 7.74 28.69
CA TYR A 165 -0.45 8.41 27.69
C TYR A 165 0.35 9.32 26.73
N GLU A 166 1.47 9.88 27.17
CA GLU A 166 2.30 10.81 26.38
C GLU A 166 2.85 10.13 25.11
N TYR A 167 3.37 8.90 25.25
CA TYR A 167 3.86 8.08 24.13
C TYR A 167 2.76 7.76 23.11
N ALA A 168 1.57 7.44 23.61
CA ALA A 168 0.42 7.12 22.77
C ALA A 168 -0.07 8.34 21.99
N VAL A 169 -0.19 9.51 22.64
CA VAL A 169 -0.63 10.74 21.99
C VAL A 169 0.37 11.18 20.93
N ILE A 170 1.67 11.17 21.22
CA ILE A 170 2.69 11.59 20.25
C ILE A 170 2.72 10.67 19.03
N THR A 171 2.68 9.36 19.25
CA THR A 171 2.62 8.35 18.18
C THR A 171 1.38 8.54 17.32
N PHE A 172 0.21 8.62 17.95
CA PHE A 172 -1.06 8.79 17.25
C PHE A 172 -1.10 10.09 16.45
N VAL A 173 -0.67 11.21 17.04
CA VAL A 173 -0.61 12.51 16.35
C VAL A 173 0.36 12.49 15.18
N THR A 174 1.52 11.86 15.32
CA THR A 174 2.52 11.81 14.24
C THR A 174 2.03 10.95 13.09
N VAL A 175 1.41 9.79 13.38
CA VAL A 175 0.78 8.93 12.36
C VAL A 175 -0.39 9.64 11.67
N CYS A 176 -1.25 10.33 12.43
CA CYS A 176 -2.35 11.12 11.85
C CYS A 176 -1.83 12.27 10.98
N LEU A 177 -0.78 12.97 11.41
CA LEU A 177 -0.15 14.04 10.64
C LEU A 177 0.47 13.48 9.35
N TYR A 178 1.16 12.35 9.43
CA TYR A 178 1.70 11.63 8.27
C TYR A 178 0.59 11.25 7.30
N ALA A 179 -0.47 10.59 7.77
CA ALA A 179 -1.59 10.18 6.92
C ALA A 179 -2.28 11.39 6.27
N PHE A 180 -2.53 12.46 7.03
CA PHE A 180 -3.15 13.67 6.51
C PHE A 180 -2.27 14.36 5.46
N PHE A 181 -0.97 14.50 5.74
CA PHE A 181 0.00 15.06 4.80
C PHE A 181 0.06 14.22 3.51
N THR A 182 0.20 12.90 3.63
CA THR A 182 0.24 11.98 2.49
C THR A 182 -1.01 12.08 1.65
N LEU A 183 -2.21 12.10 2.24
CA LEU A 183 -3.46 12.21 1.49
C LEU A 183 -3.56 13.55 0.75
N LYS A 184 -3.31 14.67 1.43
CA LYS A 184 -3.39 16.01 0.83
C LYS A 184 -2.38 16.22 -0.29
N VAL A 185 -1.16 15.78 -0.08
CA VAL A 185 -0.10 15.93 -1.09
C VAL A 185 -0.31 14.95 -2.24
N THR A 186 -0.84 13.75 -1.99
CA THR A 186 -1.19 12.79 -3.05
C THR A 186 -2.27 13.37 -3.96
N GLU A 187 -3.34 13.95 -3.41
CA GLU A 187 -4.38 14.64 -4.19
C GLU A 187 -3.79 15.75 -5.06
N TRP A 188 -2.92 16.58 -4.48
CA TRP A 188 -2.23 17.65 -5.22
C TRP A 188 -1.33 17.10 -6.34
N ARG A 189 -0.64 15.97 -6.12
CA ARG A 189 0.26 15.36 -7.11
C ARG A 189 -0.46 14.65 -8.25
N MET A 190 -1.68 14.18 -8.03
CA MET A 190 -2.47 13.50 -9.06
C MET A 190 -2.66 14.37 -10.31
N LYS A 191 -2.66 15.70 -10.18
CA LYS A 191 -2.74 16.60 -11.34
C LYS A 191 -1.51 16.51 -12.26
N PHE A 192 -0.30 16.41 -11.71
CA PHE A 192 0.93 16.30 -12.50
C PHE A 192 1.02 14.93 -13.17
N ARG A 193 0.61 13.88 -12.46
CA ARG A 193 0.54 12.54 -13.04
C ARG A 193 -0.48 12.46 -14.18
N ARG A 194 -1.61 13.16 -14.04
CA ARG A 194 -2.60 13.28 -15.12
C ARG A 194 -2.06 14.04 -16.33
N GLN A 195 -1.35 15.15 -16.11
CA GLN A 195 -0.69 15.91 -17.19
C GLN A 195 0.35 15.04 -17.94
N MET A 196 1.19 14.31 -17.21
CA MET A 196 2.17 13.38 -17.77
C MET A 196 1.49 12.30 -18.62
N ASN A 197 0.43 11.67 -18.12
CA ASN A 197 -0.31 10.64 -18.88
C ASN A 197 -0.96 11.22 -20.15
N THR A 198 -1.51 12.44 -20.10
CA THR A 198 -2.09 13.09 -21.28
C THR A 198 -1.01 13.43 -22.33
N ALA A 199 0.17 13.88 -21.90
CA ALA A 199 1.29 14.14 -22.82
C ALA A 199 1.81 12.84 -23.45
N ASP A 200 1.89 11.76 -22.68
CA ASP A 200 2.25 10.41 -23.16
C ASP A 200 1.26 9.90 -24.21
N GLU A 201 -0.06 9.98 -23.93
CA GLU A 201 -1.10 9.61 -24.89
C GLU A 201 -1.00 10.41 -26.20
N GLN A 202 -0.70 11.71 -26.13
CA GLN A 202 -0.52 12.56 -27.31
C GLN A 202 0.72 12.17 -28.13
N ALA A 203 1.85 11.91 -27.46
CA ALA A 203 3.08 11.47 -28.13
C ALA A 203 2.86 10.10 -28.80
N ALA A 204 2.26 9.15 -28.08
CA ALA A 204 1.92 7.82 -28.59
C ALA A 204 0.99 7.89 -29.81
N THR A 205 -0.05 8.74 -29.76
CA THR A 205 -0.98 8.94 -30.89
C THR A 205 -0.24 9.43 -32.12
N LYS A 206 0.61 10.46 -31.99
CA LYS A 206 1.39 10.99 -33.12
C LYS A 206 2.36 9.97 -33.72
N ALA A 207 3.01 9.15 -32.87
CA ALA A 207 3.88 8.08 -33.35
C ALA A 207 3.11 7.03 -34.13
N VAL A 208 1.96 6.59 -33.61
CA VAL A 208 1.09 5.61 -34.28
C VAL A 208 0.56 6.16 -35.60
N ASP A 209 0.07 7.39 -35.63
CA ASP A 209 -0.46 8.02 -36.85
C ASP A 209 0.62 8.15 -37.93
N SER A 210 1.85 8.52 -37.55
CA SER A 210 2.98 8.63 -38.47
C SER A 210 3.37 7.26 -39.07
N LEU A 211 3.38 6.21 -38.24
CA LEU A 211 3.72 4.85 -38.67
C LEU A 211 2.62 4.19 -39.50
N ILE A 212 1.35 4.44 -39.18
CA ILE A 212 0.21 3.95 -40.00
C ILE A 212 0.24 4.63 -41.37
N ASN A 213 0.53 5.94 -41.41
CA ASN A 213 0.58 6.71 -42.64
C ASN A 213 2.01 6.82 -43.22
N TYR A 214 2.85 5.81 -42.97
CA TYR A 214 4.26 5.80 -43.35
C TYR A 214 4.48 6.10 -44.85
N GLU A 215 3.63 5.54 -45.72
CA GLU A 215 3.69 5.78 -47.16
C GLU A 215 3.52 7.26 -47.48
N THR A 216 2.57 7.95 -46.85
CA THR A 216 2.33 9.38 -47.06
C THR A 216 3.53 10.20 -46.63
N VAL A 217 4.10 9.90 -45.47
CA VAL A 217 5.30 10.59 -44.97
C VAL A 217 6.45 10.45 -45.97
N LYS A 218 6.64 9.25 -46.55
CA LYS A 218 7.67 8.99 -47.57
C LYS A 218 7.38 9.65 -48.92
N TYR A 219 6.14 9.63 -49.39
CA TYR A 219 5.76 10.28 -50.65
C TYR A 219 6.05 11.78 -50.65
N PHE A 220 5.91 12.43 -49.49
CA PHE A 220 6.14 13.87 -49.33
C PHE A 220 7.52 14.24 -48.76
N ASN A 221 8.42 13.27 -48.51
CA ASN A 221 9.71 13.49 -47.82
C ASN A 221 9.58 14.28 -46.51
N ALA A 222 8.54 13.99 -45.72
CA ALA A 222 8.15 14.75 -44.54
C ALA A 222 8.74 14.18 -43.23
N GLU A 223 9.75 13.31 -43.29
CA GLU A 223 10.27 12.60 -42.11
C GLU A 223 10.80 13.55 -41.03
N ALA A 224 11.53 14.59 -41.43
CA ALA A 224 12.06 15.59 -40.50
C ALA A 224 10.93 16.36 -39.79
N ALA A 225 9.88 16.74 -40.54
CA ALA A 225 8.74 17.44 -39.99
C ALA A 225 7.95 16.57 -38.99
N GLU A 226 7.77 15.29 -39.29
CA GLU A 226 7.13 14.33 -38.38
C GLU A 226 8.01 14.06 -37.14
N ALA A 227 9.33 13.96 -37.31
CA ALA A 227 10.26 13.82 -36.20
C ALA A 227 10.21 15.03 -35.26
N ASP A 228 10.17 16.27 -35.79
CA ASP A 228 10.03 17.49 -34.98
C ASP A 228 8.67 17.56 -34.26
N ARG A 229 7.59 17.13 -34.93
CA ARG A 229 6.25 17.07 -34.34
C ARG A 229 6.15 16.03 -33.21
N TYR A 230 6.86 14.92 -33.34
CA TYR A 230 6.99 13.93 -32.27
C TYR A 230 7.85 14.48 -31.13
N ASN A 231 9.02 15.04 -31.45
CA ASN A 231 9.97 15.60 -30.47
C ASN A 231 9.33 16.70 -29.61
N SER A 232 8.53 17.60 -30.19
CA SER A 232 7.79 18.61 -29.41
C SER A 232 6.81 18.00 -28.40
N SER A 233 6.19 16.87 -28.73
CA SER A 233 5.29 16.15 -27.82
C SER A 233 6.07 15.40 -26.75
N MET A 234 7.21 14.82 -27.13
CA MET A 234 8.14 14.19 -26.20
C MET A 234 8.73 15.19 -25.20
N ARG A 235 9.03 16.43 -25.61
CA ARG A 235 9.45 17.50 -24.68
C ARG A 235 8.36 17.85 -23.68
N ALA A 236 7.11 17.99 -24.13
CA ALA A 236 5.99 18.23 -23.21
C ALA A 236 5.80 17.07 -22.22
N TYR A 237 5.98 15.82 -22.67
CA TYR A 237 6.00 14.65 -21.79
C TYR A 237 7.19 14.69 -20.82
N GLU A 238 8.39 15.02 -21.29
CA GLU A 238 9.60 15.14 -20.48
C GLU A 238 9.40 16.12 -19.33
N ASP A 239 8.94 17.34 -19.63
CA ASP A 239 8.68 18.38 -18.62
C ASP A 239 7.64 17.92 -17.59
N ALA A 240 6.55 17.30 -18.04
CA ALA A 240 5.51 16.78 -17.15
C ALA A 240 5.99 15.59 -16.31
N ALA A 241 6.84 14.72 -16.88
CA ALA A 241 7.43 13.57 -16.21
C ALA A 241 8.43 14.01 -15.13
N VAL A 242 9.25 15.02 -15.42
CA VAL A 242 10.17 15.64 -14.44
C VAL A 242 9.36 16.17 -13.26
N LEU A 243 8.28 16.92 -13.50
CA LEU A 243 7.43 17.47 -12.43
C LEU A 243 6.73 16.38 -11.61
N SER A 244 6.24 15.32 -12.28
CA SER A 244 5.64 14.14 -11.63
C SER A 244 6.63 13.42 -10.72
N ARG A 245 7.90 13.32 -11.15
CA ARG A 245 8.98 12.66 -10.40
C ARG A 245 9.54 13.53 -9.26
N THR A 246 9.81 14.81 -9.50
CA THR A 246 10.32 15.73 -8.47
C THR A 246 9.28 15.98 -7.39
N SER A 247 7.99 16.04 -7.75
CA SER A 247 6.92 16.11 -6.75
C SER A 247 6.89 14.87 -5.83
N LEU A 248 7.28 13.68 -6.31
CA LEU A 248 7.42 12.48 -5.45
C LEU A 248 8.52 12.67 -4.42
N ALA A 249 9.67 13.19 -4.85
CA ALA A 249 10.80 13.44 -3.96
C ALA A 249 10.42 14.43 -2.86
N ALA A 250 9.68 15.50 -3.18
CA ALA A 250 9.16 16.44 -2.19
C ALA A 250 8.23 15.78 -1.16
N VAL A 251 7.39 14.81 -1.58
CA VAL A 251 6.56 14.03 -0.63
C VAL A 251 7.43 13.20 0.29
N ASN A 252 8.39 12.46 -0.27
CA ASN A 252 9.26 11.58 0.50
C ASN A 252 10.05 12.37 1.55
N ILE A 253 10.53 13.57 1.20
CA ILE A 253 11.20 14.47 2.14
C ILE A 253 10.24 14.94 3.23
N GLY A 254 9.03 15.38 2.88
CA GLY A 254 8.04 15.81 3.87
C GLY A 254 7.60 14.69 4.81
N GLN A 255 7.38 13.48 4.28
CA GLN A 255 7.11 12.28 5.06
C GLN A 255 8.27 11.94 5.99
N GLY A 256 9.50 11.93 5.49
CA GLY A 256 10.70 11.71 6.29
C GLY A 256 10.87 12.75 7.41
N ALA A 257 10.55 14.02 7.14
CA ALA A 257 10.59 15.08 8.14
C ALA A 257 9.55 14.86 9.26
N ILE A 258 8.33 14.45 8.93
CA ILE A 258 7.29 14.13 9.92
C ILE A 258 7.74 12.96 10.81
N ILE A 259 8.25 11.88 10.21
CA ILE A 259 8.76 10.72 10.94
C ILE A 259 9.92 11.12 11.84
N ALA A 260 10.89 11.88 11.32
CA ALA A 260 12.05 12.33 12.09
C ALA A 260 11.65 13.22 13.28
N LEU A 261 10.70 14.15 13.09
CA LEU A 261 10.18 14.97 14.18
C LEU A 261 9.46 14.14 15.25
N GLY A 262 8.60 13.20 14.83
CA GLY A 262 7.95 12.29 15.78
C GLY A 262 8.94 11.42 16.55
N LEU A 263 9.99 10.95 15.87
CA LEU A 263 11.06 10.18 16.48
C LEU A 263 11.83 11.00 17.51
N VAL A 264 12.23 12.23 17.19
CA VAL A 264 12.93 13.12 18.13
C VAL A 264 12.08 13.40 19.36
N LEU A 265 10.78 13.66 19.19
CA LEU A 265 9.87 13.91 20.32
C LEU A 265 9.74 12.68 21.23
N ILE A 266 9.45 11.51 20.65
CA ILE A 266 9.20 10.29 21.43
C ILE A 266 10.47 9.77 22.10
N MET A 267 11.61 9.84 21.40
CA MET A 267 12.91 9.43 21.94
C MET A 267 13.45 10.43 22.96
N GLY A 268 13.16 11.73 22.79
CA GLY A 268 13.50 12.75 23.77
C GLY A 268 12.84 12.50 25.12
N ILE A 269 11.54 12.18 25.12
CA ILE A 269 10.79 11.86 26.34
C ILE A 269 11.27 10.52 26.92
N ALA A 270 11.46 9.48 26.09
CA ALA A 270 12.05 8.22 26.52
C ALA A 270 13.40 8.41 27.21
N GLY A 271 14.31 9.22 26.64
CA GLY A 271 15.61 9.51 27.26
C GLY A 271 15.50 10.19 28.63
N HIS A 272 14.55 11.12 28.77
CA HIS A 272 14.29 11.79 30.04
C HIS A 272 13.65 10.85 31.09
N ASP A 273 12.78 9.94 30.68
CA ASP A 273 12.17 8.97 31.59
C ASP A 273 13.14 7.85 32.01
N ILE A 274 14.10 7.49 31.15
CA ILE A 274 15.25 6.66 31.52
C ILE A 274 16.13 7.36 32.55
N GLN A 275 16.40 8.66 32.36
CA GLN A 275 17.17 9.45 33.35
C GLN A 275 16.50 9.47 34.72
N LYS A 276 15.16 9.46 34.76
CA LYS A 276 14.35 9.37 35.99
C LYS A 276 14.25 7.95 36.56
N GLY A 277 14.73 6.93 35.85
CA GLY A 277 14.63 5.52 36.24
C GLY A 277 13.25 4.90 36.03
N ASN A 278 12.37 5.54 35.26
CA ASN A 278 11.01 5.05 34.98
C ASN A 278 10.97 4.05 33.81
N LEU A 279 11.96 4.10 32.91
CA LEU A 279 12.06 3.25 31.72
C LEU A 279 13.45 2.62 31.60
N SER A 280 13.51 1.48 30.94
CA SER A 280 14.74 0.78 30.63
C SER A 280 15.36 1.21 29.28
N VAL A 281 16.57 0.74 28.99
CA VAL A 281 17.20 0.95 27.67
C VAL A 281 16.50 0.11 26.60
N GLY A 282 15.95 -1.06 26.96
CA GLY A 282 15.12 -1.86 26.09
C GLY A 282 13.81 -1.17 25.71
N ASP A 283 13.18 -0.47 26.65
CA ASP A 283 11.96 0.31 26.41
C ASP A 283 12.19 1.41 25.36
N PHE A 284 13.35 2.09 25.43
CA PHE A 284 13.77 3.06 24.41
C PHE A 284 13.76 2.45 23.00
N VAL A 285 14.36 1.27 22.87
CA VAL A 285 14.47 0.56 21.60
C VAL A 285 13.10 0.04 21.14
N THR A 286 12.26 -0.44 22.06
CA THR A 286 10.89 -0.89 21.76
C THR A 286 10.03 0.24 21.23
N VAL A 287 10.01 1.41 21.88
CA VAL A 287 9.24 2.58 21.42
C VAL A 287 9.70 3.05 20.04
N ASN A 288 11.01 3.12 19.80
CA ASN A 288 11.57 3.43 18.48
C ASN A 288 11.09 2.45 17.42
N THR A 289 11.17 1.15 17.72
CA THR A 289 10.83 0.10 16.76
C THR A 289 9.33 0.12 16.43
N TYR A 290 8.46 0.33 17.42
CA TYR A 290 7.01 0.49 17.18
C TYR A 290 6.72 1.69 16.29
N LEU A 291 7.34 2.84 16.57
CA LEU A 291 7.13 4.05 15.77
C LEU A 291 7.54 3.81 14.32
N LEU A 292 8.70 3.19 14.06
CA LEU A 292 9.18 2.89 12.71
C LEU A 292 8.33 1.83 11.98
N GLN A 293 7.70 0.90 12.71
CA GLN A 293 6.83 -0.13 12.11
C GLN A 293 5.48 0.41 11.61
N LEU A 294 5.05 1.57 12.10
CA LEU A 294 3.76 2.17 11.73
C LEU A 294 3.81 2.99 10.42
N TYR A 295 4.99 3.27 9.87
CA TYR A 295 5.19 4.06 8.63
C TYR A 295 5.56 3.17 7.44
#